data_AF-A0A850XRS2-F1
#
_entry.id   AF-A0A850XRS2-F1
#
_cell.length_a   1.000
_cell.length_b   1.000
_cell.length_c   1.000
_cell.angle_alpha   90.00
_cell.angle_beta   90.00
_cell.angle_gamma   90.00
#
_symmetry.space_group_name_H-M   'P 1'
#
loop_
_entity.id
_entity.type
_entity.pdbx_description
1 polymer ?
#
loop_
_entity_poly.entity_id
_entity_poly.type
_entity_poly.pdbx_seq_one_letter_code
_entity_poly.pdbx_strand_id
1 'polypeptide(L)'
;LEDAYILLHEKKLSNLQALLPVLEAVVQTSKPLVIISEDVEGEALATLVVNKLRGGLKIAAVKAPGFGDRRKAMLEDIAIL
;
A
#
# COMPACT_ATOMS: atom_id res chain seq x y z
N LEU A 1 13.43 -2.77 2.84
CA LEU A 1 12.70 -1.75 3.64
C LEU A 1 12.87 -2.19 5.09
N GLU A 2 13.15 -1.26 6.00
CA GLU A 2 13.33 -1.54 7.43
C GLU A 2 12.32 -0.68 8.21
N ASP A 3 11.72 -1.24 9.28
CA ASP A 3 10.74 -0.56 10.14
C ASP A 3 9.62 0.17 9.35
N ALA A 4 8.98 -0.56 8.44
CA ALA A 4 7.97 -0.02 7.52
C ALA A 4 6.56 -0.12 8.10
N TYR A 5 5.73 0.89 7.82
CA TYR A 5 4.29 0.74 7.94
C TYR A 5 3.76 -0.22 6.87
N ILE A 6 2.73 -0.98 7.23
CA ILE A 6 2.03 -1.87 6.30
C ILE A 6 0.57 -1.40 6.19
N LEU A 7 0.16 -1.06 4.97
CA LEU A 7 -1.23 -0.75 4.63
C LEU A 7 -1.84 -1.96 3.93
N LEU A 8 -2.91 -2.50 4.50
CA LEU A 8 -3.68 -3.60 3.93
C LEU A 8 -4.96 -3.07 3.29
N HIS A 9 -5.19 -3.38 2.02
CA HIS A 9 -6.38 -2.95 1.27
C HIS A 9 -6.95 -4.11 0.47
N GLU A 10 -8.08 -4.67 0.89
CA GLU A 10 -8.62 -5.91 0.32
C GLU A 10 -9.05 -5.82 -1.15
N LYS A 11 -9.21 -4.61 -1.68
CA LYS A 11 -9.71 -4.35 -3.04
C LYS A 11 -8.60 -3.89 -3.98
N LYS A 12 -8.95 -3.70 -5.24
CA LYS A 12 -8.09 -3.01 -6.20
C LYS A 12 -7.90 -1.55 -5.80
N LEU A 13 -6.70 -1.04 -6.06
CA LEU A 13 -6.33 0.35 -5.84
C LEU A 13 -6.06 1.01 -7.20
N SER A 14 -7.06 1.72 -7.72
CA SER A 14 -6.99 2.43 -9.01
C SER A 14 -6.79 3.94 -8.85
N ASN A 15 -7.16 4.51 -7.69
CA ASN A 15 -6.90 5.90 -7.30
C ASN A 15 -6.45 5.98 -5.82
N LEU A 16 -5.91 7.12 -5.41
CA LEU A 16 -5.37 7.33 -4.06
C LEU A 16 -6.21 8.26 -3.18
N GLN A 17 -7.35 8.77 -3.65
CA GLN A 17 -8.13 9.77 -2.92
C GLN A 17 -8.49 9.33 -1.50
N ALA A 18 -8.94 8.08 -1.36
CA ALA A 18 -9.28 7.51 -0.05
C ALA A 18 -8.05 7.27 0.85
N LEU A 19 -6.85 7.23 0.28
CA LEU A 19 -5.61 6.97 1.00
C LEU A 19 -4.80 8.24 1.29
N LEU A 20 -5.16 9.40 0.74
CA LEU A 20 -4.43 10.66 0.92
C LEU A 20 -4.13 10.96 2.40
N PRO A 21 -5.10 10.88 3.34
CA PRO A 21 -4.82 11.17 4.75
C PRO A 21 -3.76 10.23 5.36
N VAL A 22 -3.77 8.95 4.96
CA VAL A 22 -2.80 7.95 5.43
C VAL A 22 -1.43 8.21 4.83
N LEU A 23 -1.35 8.51 3.52
CA LEU A 23 -0.09 8.81 2.84
C LEU A 23 0.57 10.06 3.42
N GLU A 24 -0.20 11.11 3.70
CA GLU A 24 0.28 12.34 4.35
C GLU A 24 0.83 12.05 5.75
N ALA A 25 0.11 11.26 6.56
CA ALA A 25 0.57 10.87 7.88
C ALA A 25 1.89 10.07 7.81
N VAL A 26 2.03 9.14 6.86
CA VAL A 26 3.26 8.35 6.71
C VAL A 26 4.43 9.21 6.27
N VAL A 27 4.24 10.16 5.34
CA VAL A 27 5.30 11.10 4.93
C VAL A 27 5.90 11.84 6.13
N GLN A 28 5.05 12.29 7.08
CA GLN A 28 5.52 13.01 8.27
C GLN A 28 6.43 12.17 9.17
N THR A 29 6.25 10.85 9.18
CA THR A 29 7.09 9.95 9.98
C THR A 29 8.45 9.64 9.33
N SER A 30 8.61 9.92 8.03
CA SER A 30 9.76 9.50 7.22
C SER A 30 10.04 7.99 7.21
N LYS A 31 9.12 7.17 7.73
CA LYS A 31 9.21 5.71 7.68
C LYS A 31 8.75 5.18 6.32
N PRO A 32 9.27 4.03 5.87
CA PRO A 32 8.80 3.42 4.64
C PRO A 32 7.36 2.89 4.74
N LEU A 33 6.70 2.74 3.60
CA LEU A 33 5.35 2.18 3.47
C LEU A 33 5.36 0.97 2.54
N VAL A 34 4.69 -0.10 2.95
CA VAL A 34 4.33 -1.22 2.07
C VAL A 34 2.81 -1.26 1.93
N ILE A 35 2.32 -1.21 0.69
CA ILE A 35 0.90 -1.41 0.38
C ILE A 35 0.71 -2.85 -0.09
N ILE A 36 -0.22 -3.57 0.53
CA ILE A 36 -0.65 -4.90 0.12
C ILE A 36 -2.12 -4.80 -0.30
N SER A 37 -2.41 -5.02 -1.58
CA SER A 37 -3.77 -4.93 -2.11
C SER A 37 -4.10 -6.00 -3.15
N GLU A 38 -5.37 -6.17 -3.54
CA GLU A 38 -5.71 -7.10 -4.64
C GLU A 38 -4.88 -6.79 -5.90
N ASP A 39 -4.86 -5.52 -6.28
CA ASP A 39 -4.05 -4.98 -7.36
C ASP A 39 -3.77 -3.49 -7.10
N VAL A 40 -2.71 -2.97 -7.71
CA VAL A 40 -2.41 -1.53 -7.76
C VAL A 40 -2.23 -1.16 -9.22
N GLU A 41 -3.15 -0.38 -9.76
CA GLU A 41 -3.26 -0.15 -11.19
C GLU A 41 -3.56 1.31 -11.53
N GLY A 42 -3.47 1.65 -12.82
CA GLY A 42 -3.87 2.95 -13.35
C GLY A 42 -3.14 4.14 -12.72
N GLU A 43 -3.93 5.17 -12.37
CA GLU A 43 -3.44 6.43 -11.82
C GLU A 43 -2.76 6.24 -10.46
N ALA A 44 -3.27 5.35 -9.62
CA ALA A 44 -2.65 5.05 -8.33
C ALA A 44 -1.21 4.55 -8.50
N LEU A 45 -1.00 3.56 -9.37
CA LEU A 45 0.34 3.02 -9.62
C LEU A 45 1.28 4.10 -10.17
N ALA A 46 0.83 4.87 -11.16
CA ALA A 46 1.62 5.96 -11.75
C ALA A 46 2.04 7.00 -10.69
N THR A 47 1.09 7.41 -9.84
CA THR A 47 1.32 8.40 -8.79
C THR A 47 2.31 7.90 -7.74
N LEU A 48 2.20 6.64 -7.31
CA LEU A 48 3.12 6.03 -6.35
C LEU A 48 4.55 5.91 -6.92
N VAL A 49 4.68 5.52 -8.19
CA VAL A 49 5.98 5.42 -8.87
C VAL A 49 6.63 6.80 -8.99
N VAL A 50 5.90 7.81 -9.44
CA VAL A 50 6.42 9.19 -9.56
C VAL A 50 6.85 9.74 -8.20
N ASN A 51 6.05 9.54 -7.14
CA ASN A 51 6.41 9.97 -5.80
C ASN A 51 7.66 9.28 -5.27
N LYS A 52 7.82 7.97 -5.53
CA LYS A 52 9.03 7.23 -5.18
C LYS A 52 10.27 7.77 -5.89
N LEU A 53 10.18 8.02 -7.19
CA LEU A 53 11.29 8.56 -7.99
C LEU A 53 11.70 9.98 -7.57
N ARG A 54 10.74 10.79 -7.12
CA ARG A 54 11.01 12.14 -6.58
C ARG A 54 11.49 12.13 -5.13
N GLY A 55 11.60 10.97 -4.49
CA GLY A 55 12.04 10.83 -3.10
C GLY A 55 11.00 11.27 -2.06
N GLY A 56 9.75 11.53 -2.46
CA GLY A 56 8.69 11.96 -1.54
C GLY A 56 8.18 10.85 -0.63
N LEU A 57 8.13 9.61 -1.12
CA LEU A 57 7.66 8.44 -0.38
C LEU A 57 8.60 7.24 -0.59
N LYS A 58 9.11 6.68 0.51
CA LYS A 58 9.81 5.38 0.50
C LYS A 58 8.79 4.25 0.46
N ILE A 59 8.32 3.89 -0.74
CA ILE A 59 7.17 2.99 -0.89
C ILE A 59 7.44 1.75 -1.76
N ALA A 60 6.75 0.66 -1.41
CA ALA A 60 6.54 -0.51 -2.26
C ALA A 60 5.06 -0.91 -2.26
N ALA A 61 4.60 -1.48 -3.36
CA ALA A 61 3.25 -2.04 -3.48
C ALA A 61 3.35 -3.47 -4.03
N VAL A 62 2.60 -4.39 -3.43
CA VAL A 62 2.54 -5.81 -3.83
C VAL A 62 1.11 -6.30 -3.82
N LYS A 63 0.86 -7.36 -4.61
CA LYS A 63 -0.45 -8.04 -4.59
C LYS A 63 -0.61 -8.84 -3.31
N ALA A 64 -1.80 -8.80 -2.74
CA ALA A 64 -2.24 -9.64 -1.64
C ALA A 64 -2.21 -11.11 -2.08
N PRO A 65 -1.77 -12.03 -1.22
CA PRO A 65 -1.71 -13.43 -1.56
C PRO A 65 -3.11 -14.04 -1.68
N GLY A 66 -3.27 -15.02 -2.57
CA GLY A 66 -4.53 -15.73 -2.76
C GLY A 66 -5.62 -14.92 -3.48
N PHE A 67 -6.83 -15.46 -3.45
CA PHE A 67 -7.99 -14.99 -4.19
C PHE A 67 -9.28 -15.26 -3.41
N GLY A 68 -10.31 -14.45 -3.66
CA GLY A 68 -11.60 -14.55 -2.97
C GLY A 68 -11.45 -14.50 -1.45
N ASP A 69 -12.20 -15.32 -0.73
CA ASP A 69 -12.20 -15.31 0.74
C ASP A 69 -10.85 -15.73 1.35
N ARG A 70 -10.05 -16.53 0.63
CA ARG A 70 -8.70 -16.88 1.09
C ARG A 70 -7.80 -15.65 1.16
N ARG A 71 -7.95 -14.69 0.25
CA ARG A 71 -7.20 -13.43 0.31
C ARG A 71 -7.56 -12.63 1.56
N LYS A 72 -8.84 -12.58 1.91
CA LYS A 72 -9.32 -11.87 3.10
C LYS A 72 -8.72 -12.47 4.36
N ALA A 73 -8.78 -13.79 4.50
CA ALA A 73 -8.19 -14.50 5.63
C ALA A 73 -6.67 -14.26 5.72
N MET A 74 -5.95 -14.36 4.60
CA MET A 74 -4.50 -14.13 4.60
C MET A 74 -4.12 -12.67 4.89
N LEU A 75 -4.94 -11.69 4.47
CA LEU A 75 -4.73 -10.28 4.85
C LEU A 75 -4.99 -10.07 6.34
N GLU A 76 -6.00 -10.71 6.91
CA GLU A 76 -6.26 -10.68 8.34
C GLU A 76 -5.10 -11.31 9.13
N ASP A 77 -4.57 -12.43 8.67
CA ASP A 77 -3.37 -13.06 9.26
C ASP A 77 -2.16 -12.11 9.25
N ILE A 78 -1.93 -11.39 8.13
CA ILE A 78 -0.86 -10.40 8.03
C ILE A 78 -1.09 -9.21 8.99
N ALA A 79 -2.35 -8.83 9.23
CA ALA A 79 -2.69 -7.74 10.15
C ALA A 79 -2.42 -8.08 11.62
N ILE A 80 -2.49 -9.36 11.99
CA ILE A 80 -2.33 -9.85 13.36
C ILE A 80 -0.85 -10.06 13.73
N LEU A 81 0.03 -10.27 12.74
CA LEU A 81 1.45 -10.54 12.93
C LEU A 81 2.23 -9.32 13.44
#